data_AF-A0A965CWG6-F1
#
_entry.id   AF-A0A965CWG6-F1
#
_cell.length_a   1.000
_cell.length_b   1.000
_cell.length_c   1.000
_cell.angle_alpha   90.00
_cell.angle_beta   90.00
_cell.angle_gamma   90.00
#
_symmetry.space_group_name_H-M   'P 1'
#
loop_
_entity.id
_entity.type
_entity.pdbx_description
1 polymer ?
#
loop_
_entity_poly.entity_id
_entity_poly.type
_entity_poly.pdbx_seq_one_letter_code
_entity_poly.pdbx_strand_id
1 'polypeptide(L)'
;MSAENVIENWANYVNQSDLPGLMGLYAKDATLVPTFSRNILMHKKTLRVHQMEMGYLLNGEYTFSMNKDGNTENHPSRFSFLLDLSQEAPILLQHSSILP
;
A
#
# COMPACT_ATOMS: atom_id res chain seq x y z
N MET A 1 -6.58 4.46 -16.56
CA MET A 1 -5.37 4.43 -15.71
C MET A 1 -4.84 3.00 -15.73
N SER A 2 -3.55 2.76 -15.94
CA SER A 2 -2.97 1.42 -15.81
C SER A 2 -2.62 1.11 -14.35
N ALA A 3 -2.38 -0.15 -14.03
CA ALA A 3 -2.00 -0.56 -12.69
C ALA A 3 -0.61 -0.02 -12.30
N GLU A 4 0.32 0.05 -13.26
CA GLU A 4 1.65 0.63 -13.08
C GLU A 4 1.56 2.12 -12.74
N ASN A 5 0.70 2.88 -13.44
CA ASN A 5 0.50 4.29 -13.16
C ASN A 5 -0.06 4.52 -11.74
N VAL A 6 -0.89 3.62 -11.21
CA VAL A 6 -1.39 3.72 -9.82
C VAL A 6 -0.24 3.65 -8.83
N ILE A 7 0.71 2.73 -9.01
CA ILE A 7 1.85 2.57 -8.10
C ILE A 7 2.87 3.70 -8.27
N GLU A 8 3.11 4.15 -9.50
CA GLU A 8 3.96 5.32 -9.76
C GLU A 8 3.40 6.57 -9.10
N ASN A 9 2.09 6.82 -9.24
CA ASN A 9 1.42 7.93 -8.57
C ASN A 9 1.47 7.80 -7.05
N TRP A 10 1.23 6.59 -6.52
CA TRP A 10 1.36 6.31 -5.09
C TRP A 10 2.75 6.68 -4.56
N ALA A 11 3.81 6.25 -5.24
CA ALA A 11 5.19 6.55 -4.85
C ALA A 11 5.46 8.06 -4.92
N ASN A 12 4.98 8.74 -5.98
CA ASN A 12 5.12 10.19 -6.13
C ASN A 12 4.42 10.95 -5.00
N TYR A 13 3.18 10.61 -4.65
CA TYR A 13 2.44 11.28 -3.58
C TYR A 13 3.08 11.04 -2.20
N VAL A 14 3.54 9.82 -1.92
CA VAL A 14 4.30 9.53 -0.69
C VAL A 14 5.56 10.39 -0.61
N ASN A 15 6.36 10.40 -1.67
CA ASN A 15 7.64 11.13 -1.70
C ASN A 15 7.45 12.66 -1.61
N GLN A 16 6.32 13.18 -2.10
CA GLN A 16 5.98 14.60 -2.06
C GLN A 16 5.20 15.01 -0.81
N SER A 17 4.90 14.07 0.10
CA SER A 17 4.00 14.29 1.24
C SER A 17 2.62 14.83 0.83
N ASP A 18 2.15 14.49 -0.38
CA ASP A 18 0.83 14.87 -0.90
C ASP A 18 -0.24 13.94 -0.32
N LEU A 19 -0.71 14.28 0.89
CA LEU A 19 -1.74 13.50 1.57
C LEU A 19 -3.07 13.46 0.80
N PRO A 20 -3.60 14.57 0.25
CA PRO A 20 -4.82 14.52 -0.57
C PRO A 20 -4.70 13.60 -1.79
N GLY A 21 -3.61 13.72 -2.57
CA GLY A 21 -3.36 12.86 -3.72
C GLY A 21 -3.25 11.39 -3.32
N LEU A 22 -2.50 11.12 -2.23
CA LEU A 22 -2.34 9.77 -1.69
C LEU A 22 -3.68 9.17 -1.25
N MET A 23 -4.48 9.91 -0.49
CA MET A 23 -5.79 9.44 -0.01
C MET A 23 -6.79 9.23 -1.15
N GLY A 24 -6.68 10.00 -2.24
CA GLY A 24 -7.50 9.82 -3.44
C GLY A 24 -7.29 8.48 -4.15
N LEU A 25 -6.19 7.78 -3.89
CA LEU A 25 -5.94 6.46 -4.49
C LEU A 25 -6.62 5.30 -3.74
N TYR A 26 -7.01 5.49 -2.47
CA TYR A 26 -7.56 4.41 -1.64
C TYR A 26 -9.08 4.40 -1.65
N ALA A 27 -9.66 3.24 -1.90
CA ALA A 27 -11.08 3.02 -1.66
C ALA A 27 -11.43 3.31 -0.19
N LYS A 28 -12.66 3.74 0.06
CA LYS A 28 -13.13 4.14 1.40
C LYS A 28 -12.96 3.04 2.44
N ASP A 29 -13.06 1.78 2.03
CA ASP A 29 -12.91 0.59 2.85
C ASP A 29 -11.60 -0.16 2.60
N ALA A 30 -10.62 0.50 1.95
CA ALA A 30 -9.32 -0.08 1.70
C ALA A 30 -8.63 -0.53 2.99
N THR A 31 -7.96 -1.67 2.93
CA THR A 31 -7.22 -2.23 4.07
C THR A 31 -5.72 -1.99 3.89
N LEU A 32 -5.09 -1.36 4.90
CA LEU A 32 -3.65 -1.19 4.98
C LEU A 32 -3.09 -2.13 6.05
N VAL A 33 -2.15 -2.99 5.64
CA VAL A 33 -1.41 -3.87 6.55
C VAL A 33 0.03 -3.36 6.65
N PRO A 34 0.36 -2.56 7.69
CA PRO A 34 1.69 -2.00 7.86
C PRO A 34 2.66 -3.02 8.47
N THR A 35 3.95 -2.80 8.21
CA THR A 35 5.10 -3.65 8.55
C THR A 35 5.34 -3.93 10.05
N PHE A 36 4.59 -3.30 10.97
CA PHE A 36 5.06 -3.14 12.35
C PHE A 36 4.51 -4.11 13.41
N SER A 37 3.82 -5.19 13.06
CA SER A 37 3.34 -6.13 14.09
C SER A 37 4.13 -7.44 14.16
N ARG A 38 4.76 -7.70 15.31
CA ARG A 38 5.34 -9.01 15.64
C ARG A 38 4.29 -10.05 16.04
N ASN A 39 3.06 -9.62 16.35
CA ASN A 39 1.95 -10.48 16.77
C ASN A 39 0.67 -10.11 16.01
N ILE A 40 0.06 -11.05 15.29
CA ILE A 40 -1.20 -10.80 14.59
C ILE A 40 -2.37 -11.04 15.55
N LEU A 41 -3.06 -9.98 15.94
CA LEU A 41 -4.33 -10.06 16.66
C LEU A 41 -5.48 -9.94 15.66
N MET A 42 -6.14 -11.05 15.36
CA MET A 42 -7.28 -11.08 14.44
C MET A 42 -8.59 -10.76 15.18
N HIS A 43 -9.29 -9.72 14.74
CA HIS A 43 -10.63 -9.38 15.24
C HIS A 43 -11.70 -9.86 14.26
N LYS A 44 -12.42 -10.95 14.59
CA LYS A 44 -13.50 -11.49 13.72
C LYS A 44 -14.56 -10.45 13.34
N LYS A 45 -14.86 -9.49 14.23
CA LYS A 45 -15.85 -8.42 14.01
C LYS A 45 -15.47 -7.48 12.85
N THR A 46 -14.19 -7.34 12.56
CA THR A 46 -13.69 -6.47 11.48
C THR A 46 -13.23 -7.27 10.27
N LEU A 47 -13.44 -8.59 10.25
CA LEU A 47 -13.14 -9.41 9.08
C LEU A 47 -13.94 -8.90 7.89
N ARG A 48 -13.26 -8.67 6.78
CA ARG A 48 -13.84 -8.34 5.49
C ARG A 48 -13.47 -9.45 4.52
N VAL A 49 -14.44 -9.93 3.75
CA VAL A 49 -14.23 -10.91 2.68
C VAL A 49 -14.74 -10.27 1.41
N HIS A 50 -13.83 -10.09 0.45
CA HIS A 50 -14.15 -9.55 -0.86
C HIS A 50 -13.96 -10.68 -1.88
N GLN A 51 -15.03 -11.07 -2.56
CA GLN A 51 -14.94 -11.90 -3.75
C GLN A 51 -14.77 -10.96 -4.95
N MET A 52 -13.74 -11.20 -5.76
CA MET A 52 -13.44 -10.37 -6.93
C MET A 52 -13.40 -11.24 -8.17
N GLU A 53 -14.14 -10.84 -9.22
CA GLU A 53 -14.10 -11.52 -10.52
C GLU A 53 -12.95 -11.03 -11.40
N MET A 54 -12.62 -9.73 -11.35
CA MET A 54 -11.44 -9.14 -11.98
C MET A 54 -10.79 -8.10 -11.08
N GLY A 55 -9.49 -8.24 -10.85
CA GLY A 55 -8.65 -7.29 -10.12
C GLY A 55 -7.19 -7.49 -10.51
N TYR A 56 -6.35 -6.50 -10.24
CA TYR A 56 -4.92 -6.59 -10.48
C TYR A 56 -4.18 -6.78 -9.16
N LEU A 57 -3.34 -7.81 -9.09
CA LEU A 57 -2.36 -7.99 -8.03
C LEU A 57 -1.02 -7.47 -8.51
N LEU A 58 -0.45 -6.50 -7.79
CA LEU A 58 0.87 -5.97 -8.06
C LEU A 58 1.74 -6.17 -6.84
N ASN A 59 2.88 -6.80 -7.03
CA ASN A 59 3.85 -7.03 -5.97
C ASN A 59 5.26 -6.78 -6.49
N GLY A 60 6.15 -6.46 -5.57
CA GLY A 60 7.53 -6.16 -5.89
C GLY A 60 8.28 -5.72 -4.66
N GLU A 61 9.40 -5.06 -4.89
CA GLU A 61 10.26 -4.54 -3.83
C GLU A 61 10.44 -3.03 -4.01
N TYR A 62 10.53 -2.32 -2.90
CA TYR A 62 11.01 -0.94 -2.86
C TYR A 62 11.97 -0.78 -1.69
N THR A 63 12.76 0.29 -1.69
CA THR A 63 13.54 0.69 -0.51
C THR A 63 12.91 1.92 0.11
N PHE A 64 12.46 1.80 1.35
CA PHE A 64 12.00 2.97 2.10
C PHE A 64 13.21 3.66 2.72
N SER A 65 13.49 4.88 2.27
CA SER A 65 14.61 5.68 2.78
C SER A 65 14.07 6.74 3.73
N MET A 66 14.59 6.79 4.95
CA MET A 66 14.20 7.76 5.95
C MET A 66 15.42 8.46 6.55
N ASN A 67 15.33 9.78 6.66
CA ASN A 67 16.35 10.56 7.36
C ASN A 67 16.00 10.63 8.84
N LYS A 68 16.86 10.06 9.69
CA LYS A 68 16.73 10.05 11.13
C LYS A 68 18.02 10.58 11.75
N ASP A 69 17.90 11.66 12.52
CA ASP A 69 19.03 12.28 13.23
C ASP A 69 20.23 12.64 12.32
N GLY A 70 19.96 13.05 11.08
CA GLY A 70 20.98 13.39 10.08
C GLY A 70 21.59 12.20 9.34
N ASN A 71 21.18 10.97 9.66
CA ASN A 71 21.58 9.76 8.95
C ASN A 71 20.44 9.25 8.07
N THR A 72 20.78 8.79 6.87
CA THR A 72 19.83 8.11 5.98
C THR A 72 19.81 6.62 6.32
N GLU A 73 18.66 6.14 6.80
CA GLU A 73 18.37 4.72 7.00
C GLU A 73 17.60 4.18 5.79
N ASN A 74 18.03 3.04 5.26
CA ASN A 74 17.37 2.37 4.13
C ASN A 74 16.77 1.05 4.59
N HIS A 75 15.49 0.84 4.29
CA HIS A 75 14.72 -0.34 4.64
C HIS A 75 14.18 -1.02 3.38
N PRO A 76 14.93 -1.98 2.80
CA PRO A 76 14.43 -2.83 1.73
C PRO A 76 13.14 -3.52 2.18
N SER A 77 12.10 -3.46 1.35
CA SER A 77 10.77 -3.92 1.69
C SER A 77 10.09 -4.56 0.48
N ARG A 78 9.24 -5.55 0.73
CA ARG A 78 8.27 -6.07 -0.26
C ARG A 78 6.94 -5.36 -0.10
N PHE A 79 6.24 -5.19 -1.22
CA PHE A 79 4.89 -4.69 -1.24
C PHE A 79 3.93 -5.62 -1.99
N SER A 80 2.65 -5.49 -1.68
CA SER A 80 1.56 -6.05 -2.47
C SER A 80 0.38 -5.08 -2.48
N PHE A 81 -0.16 -4.82 -3.66
CA PHE A 81 -1.37 -4.04 -3.88
C PHE A 81 -2.44 -4.92 -4.55
N LEU A 82 -3.67 -4.84 -4.05
CA LEU A 82 -4.85 -5.32 -4.77
C LEU A 82 -5.58 -4.11 -5.34
N LEU A 83 -5.75 -4.07 -6.65
CA LEU A 83 -6.38 -2.97 -7.36
C LEU A 83 -7.67 -3.37 -8.05
N ASP A 84 -8.63 -2.45 -8.05
CA ASP A 84 -9.80 -2.45 -8.92
C ASP A 84 -9.80 -1.19 -9.79
N LEU A 85 -9.34 -1.33 -11.04
CA LEU A 85 -9.21 -0.20 -11.97
C LEU A 85 -10.55 0.30 -12.54
N SER A 86 -11.68 -0.32 -12.15
CA SER A 86 -13.01 0.20 -12.48
C SER A 86 -13.44 1.34 -11.56
N GLN A 87 -12.75 1.53 -10.42
CA GLN A 87 -13.03 2.57 -9.44
C GLN A 87 -12.09 3.78 -9.62
N GLU A 88 -12.58 4.96 -9.25
CA GLU A 88 -11.76 6.18 -9.22
C GLU A 88 -10.61 6.10 -8.22
N ALA A 89 -10.87 5.44 -7.08
CA ALA A 89 -9.89 5.14 -6.03
C ALA A 89 -9.55 3.64 -6.07
N PRO A 90 -8.52 3.23 -6.85
CA PRO A 90 -8.38 1.83 -7.25
C PRO A 90 -7.73 0.94 -6.20
N ILE A 91 -7.07 1.47 -5.17
CA ILE A 91 -6.37 0.65 -4.17
C ILE A 91 -7.36 0.09 -3.15
N LEU A 92 -7.52 -1.24 -3.13
CA LEU A 92 -8.37 -1.97 -2.18
C LEU A 92 -7.58 -2.55 -1.00
N LEU A 93 -6.37 -2.99 -1.26
CA LEU A 93 -5.47 -3.55 -0.26
C LEU A 93 -4.06 -3.05 -0.53
N GLN A 94 -3.36 -2.66 0.52
CA GLN A 94 -1.91 -2.53 0.50
C GLN A 94 -1.33 -3.33 1.67
N HIS A 95 -0.30 -4.12 1.37
CA HIS A 95 0.55 -4.76 2.35
C HIS A 95 2.00 -4.37 2.08
N SER A 96 2.72 -4.02 3.15
CA SER A 96 4.17 -3.80 3.09
C SER A 96 4.87 -4.57 4.21
N SER A 97 6.07 -5.07 3.92
CA SER A 97 6.91 -5.80 4.88
C SER A 97 8.39 -5.54 4.61
N ILE A 98 9.19 -5.35 5.66
CA ILE A 98 10.65 -5.27 5.55
C ILE A 98 11.20 -6.64 5.12
N LEU A 99 12.24 -6.64 4.28
CA LEU A 99 12.98 -7.85 3.94
C LEU A 99 13.68 -8.42 5.19
N PRO A 100 13.62 -9.74 5.42
CA PRO A 100 14.29 -10.39 6.55
C PRO A 100 15.82 -10.36 6.43
#